data_AF-A0A1C5DD31-F1
#
_entry.id   AF-A0A1C5DD31-F1
#
_cell.length_a   1.000
_cell.length_b   1.000
_cell.length_c   1.000
_cell.angle_alpha   90.00
_cell.angle_beta   90.00
_cell.angle_gamma   90.00
#
_symmetry.space_group_name_H-M   'P 1'
#
loop_
_entity.id
_entity.type
_entity.pdbx_description
1 polymer ?
#
loop_
_entity_poly.entity_id
_entity_poly.type
_entity_poly.pdbx_seq_one_letter_code
_entity_poly.pdbx_strand_id
1 'polypeptide(L)'
;MSTTTRDEILAGEQRAVDHAYACYTTKLAEMSGTSAATASASGKDGIANRADAEARAEAYGGLGDEALVFARVDAPEDPGGEPRPWYIGRRGVKDSANDPVVLLWTSPLAKTWIETRSENPGEVVLRRQLRCVRQVVESYFDEISLLKDAPAPSAAPAPPPGPAPEPVAVPEPRQAADGSAAEETGAPPAPERTPAPTPGDVVRRQRRKALQPDDFLLRELQRSRGGRMRDIVETIRRDQMELVTGSPSDILVVQGGPGTGKSAVGLHRVTWLVNNEHFKAPDILVIGPHQRFLDYVGQVLPTLGTRDVNAVQLERLWEGEILGSDSSKARLVKSDDRMAAVLRRRVESDYRPEALDPLTAVPSFKGDEPGIVVNAGSTTLRVPKSEVLALLDRAHAGDGPFRERRDRFRGLFVDRLLQELAGVAPRRRQAGTIRRDLERNRRVERLVERVWPSPVPGRPCAACTTRPTSCGTAPTASSTRTSRRLCCEPAPPAPTPTSGPSTTTSASKSSAC
;
A
#
# COMPACT_ATOMS: atom_id res chain seq x y z
N MET A 1 -47.94 13.86 -15.14
CA MET A 1 -47.88 12.38 -15.08
C MET A 1 -46.49 11.84 -14.72
N SER A 2 -45.39 12.61 -14.86
CA SER A 2 -44.03 12.13 -14.55
C SER A 2 -43.64 12.13 -13.06
N THR A 3 -44.20 13.02 -12.23
CA THR A 3 -43.92 13.08 -10.78
C THR A 3 -44.58 11.94 -10.01
N THR A 4 -45.83 11.61 -10.32
CA THR A 4 -46.58 10.52 -9.67
C THR A 4 -45.87 9.17 -9.86
N THR A 5 -45.40 8.87 -11.08
CA THR A 5 -44.63 7.64 -11.36
C THR A 5 -43.27 7.63 -10.63
N ARG A 6 -42.62 8.79 -10.47
CA ARG A 6 -41.35 8.90 -9.73
C ARG A 6 -41.54 8.66 -8.23
N ASP A 7 -42.61 9.21 -7.66
CA ASP A 7 -42.93 9.04 -6.24
C ASP A 7 -43.37 7.60 -5.93
N GLU A 8 -44.10 6.95 -6.84
CA GLU A 8 -44.43 5.52 -6.76
C GLU A 8 -43.19 4.65 -6.79
N ILE A 9 -42.23 4.95 -7.68
CA ILE A 9 -40.93 4.27 -7.73
C ILE A 9 -40.18 4.47 -6.42
N LEU A 10 -40.04 5.70 -5.94
CA LEU A 10 -39.37 6.00 -4.67
C LEU A 10 -40.00 5.25 -3.50
N ALA A 11 -41.33 5.20 -3.42
CA ALA A 11 -42.03 4.45 -2.39
C ALA A 11 -41.79 2.94 -2.52
N GLY A 12 -41.67 2.41 -3.74
CA GLY A 12 -41.28 1.02 -4.00
C GLY A 12 -39.87 0.71 -3.52
N GLU A 13 -38.90 1.55 -3.89
CA GLU A 13 -37.50 1.41 -3.45
C GLU A 13 -37.38 1.54 -1.92
N GLN A 14 -38.12 2.49 -1.31
CA GLN A 14 -38.14 2.67 0.15
C GLN A 14 -38.62 1.40 0.86
N ARG A 15 -39.71 0.76 0.40
CA ARG A 15 -40.19 -0.50 0.99
C ARG A 15 -39.14 -1.62 0.92
N ALA A 16 -38.41 -1.70 -0.18
CA ALA A 16 -37.37 -2.71 -0.34
C ALA A 16 -36.15 -2.43 0.56
N VAL A 17 -35.75 -1.15 0.69
CA VAL A 17 -34.69 -0.73 1.61
C VAL A 17 -35.10 -0.97 3.07
N ASP A 18 -36.35 -0.68 3.45
CA ASP A 18 -36.87 -0.96 4.80
C ASP A 18 -36.81 -2.46 5.11
N HIS A 19 -37.20 -3.31 4.15
CA HIS A 19 -37.07 -4.77 4.28
C HIS A 19 -35.60 -5.19 4.46
N ALA A 20 -34.68 -4.65 3.66
CA ALA A 20 -33.25 -4.93 3.79
C ALA A 20 -32.70 -4.53 5.18
N TYR A 21 -33.12 -3.38 5.71
CA TYR A 21 -32.75 -2.94 7.06
C TYR A 21 -33.36 -3.81 8.16
N ALA A 22 -34.60 -4.30 7.99
CA ALA A 22 -35.22 -5.24 8.92
C ALA A 22 -34.45 -6.58 8.95
N CYS A 23 -34.05 -7.12 7.80
CA CYS A 23 -33.22 -8.33 7.75
C CYS A 23 -31.83 -8.09 8.36
N TYR A 24 -31.20 -6.95 8.05
CA TYR A 24 -29.89 -6.57 8.59
C TYR A 24 -29.90 -6.47 10.12
N THR A 25 -30.90 -5.79 10.69
CA THR A 25 -31.03 -5.59 12.13
C THR A 25 -31.34 -6.90 12.86
N THR A 26 -32.23 -7.73 12.30
CA THR A 26 -32.47 -9.10 12.81
C THR A 26 -31.18 -9.91 12.81
N LYS A 27 -30.42 -9.89 11.70
CA LYS A 27 -29.18 -10.66 11.61
C LYS A 27 -28.11 -10.18 12.60
N LEU A 28 -27.99 -8.87 12.77
CA LEU A 28 -27.09 -8.27 13.74
C LEU A 28 -27.48 -8.67 15.18
N ALA A 29 -28.77 -8.69 15.48
CA ALA A 29 -29.30 -9.15 16.76
C ALA A 29 -29.03 -10.64 17.01
N GLU A 30 -29.16 -11.51 15.99
CA GLU A 30 -28.78 -12.92 16.09
C GLU A 30 -27.29 -13.11 16.37
N MET A 31 -26.43 -12.39 15.64
CA MET A 31 -24.97 -12.50 15.80
C MET A 31 -24.51 -12.02 17.18
N SER A 32 -25.08 -10.91 17.67
CA SER A 32 -24.79 -10.41 19.02
C SER A 32 -25.44 -11.26 20.11
N GLY A 33 -26.65 -11.79 19.90
CA GLY A 33 -27.34 -12.67 20.84
C GLY A 33 -26.72 -14.07 20.97
N THR A 34 -26.15 -14.61 19.89
CA THR A 34 -25.41 -15.88 19.91
C THR A 34 -24.14 -15.77 20.75
N SER A 35 -23.50 -14.59 20.78
CA SER A 35 -22.40 -14.29 21.71
C SER A 35 -22.85 -14.41 23.18
N ALA A 36 -24.04 -13.90 23.52
CA ALA A 36 -24.60 -14.01 24.86
C ALA A 36 -25.01 -15.45 25.25
N ALA A 37 -25.51 -16.27 24.30
CA ALA A 37 -25.87 -17.67 24.55
C ALA A 37 -24.64 -18.57 24.75
N THR A 38 -23.63 -18.43 23.88
CA THR A 38 -22.35 -19.16 24.00
C THR A 38 -21.53 -18.71 25.21
N ALA A 39 -21.76 -17.49 25.72
CA ALA A 39 -21.18 -16.98 26.96
C ALA A 39 -21.57 -17.78 28.23
N SER A 40 -22.58 -18.66 28.16
CA SER A 40 -23.01 -19.51 29.29
C SER A 40 -22.19 -20.80 29.44
N ALA A 41 -21.30 -21.13 28.49
CA ALA A 41 -20.41 -22.30 28.57
C ALA A 41 -19.04 -21.89 29.17
N SER A 42 -18.76 -22.36 30.40
CA SER A 42 -17.58 -21.96 31.19
C SER A 42 -16.25 -22.54 30.64
N GLY A 43 -15.28 -21.67 30.33
CA GLY A 43 -13.89 -22.04 29.98
C GLY A 43 -13.09 -20.93 29.29
N LYS A 44 -11.77 -21.11 29.16
CA LYS A 44 -10.87 -20.20 28.40
C LYS A 44 -11.29 -20.07 26.92
N ASP A 45 -11.84 -21.14 26.36
CA ASP A 45 -12.38 -21.18 25.00
C ASP A 45 -13.69 -20.38 24.87
N GLY A 46 -14.48 -20.26 25.95
CA GLY A 46 -15.68 -19.42 25.97
C GLY A 46 -15.37 -17.92 25.88
N ILE A 47 -14.23 -17.47 26.42
CA ILE A 47 -13.77 -16.07 26.33
C ILE A 47 -13.29 -15.74 24.91
N ALA A 48 -12.52 -16.63 24.30
CA ALA A 48 -12.07 -16.47 22.91
C ALA A 48 -13.24 -16.47 21.93
N ASN A 49 -14.17 -17.44 22.09
CA ASN A 49 -15.38 -17.51 21.26
C ASN A 49 -16.27 -16.28 21.41
N ARG A 50 -16.38 -15.71 22.63
CA ARG A 50 -17.09 -14.44 22.86
C ARG A 50 -16.44 -13.30 22.11
N ALA A 51 -15.13 -13.12 22.27
CA ALA A 51 -14.40 -12.05 21.61
C ALA A 51 -14.50 -12.14 20.08
N ASP A 52 -14.40 -13.36 19.54
CA ASP A 52 -14.56 -13.61 18.10
C ASP A 52 -16.00 -13.35 17.61
N ALA A 53 -17.01 -13.75 18.38
CA ALA A 53 -18.42 -13.53 18.04
C ALA A 53 -18.78 -12.03 18.09
N GLU A 54 -18.31 -11.31 19.11
CA GLU A 54 -18.46 -9.86 19.23
C GLU A 54 -17.74 -9.15 18.08
N ALA A 55 -16.49 -9.52 17.77
CA ALA A 55 -15.75 -8.95 16.65
C ALA A 55 -16.45 -9.17 15.30
N ARG A 56 -17.02 -10.36 15.07
CA ARG A 56 -17.83 -10.65 13.86
C ARG A 56 -19.11 -9.83 13.81
N ALA A 57 -19.83 -9.68 14.93
CA ALA A 57 -21.03 -8.86 15.00
C ALA A 57 -20.70 -7.38 14.76
N GLU A 58 -19.57 -6.90 15.28
CA GLU A 58 -19.11 -5.53 15.07
C GLU A 58 -18.68 -5.28 13.61
N ALA A 59 -17.98 -6.25 13.00
CA ALA A 59 -17.59 -6.22 11.59
C ALA A 59 -18.78 -6.24 10.63
N TYR A 60 -19.79 -7.07 10.93
CA TYR A 60 -21.07 -7.08 10.22
C TYR A 60 -21.84 -5.77 10.46
N GLY A 61 -21.77 -5.27 11.70
CA GLY A 61 -22.14 -3.93 12.13
C GLY A 61 -21.34 -2.81 11.47
N GLY A 62 -21.37 -1.62 12.08
CA GLY A 62 -20.43 -0.55 11.75
C GLY A 62 -20.71 0.21 10.45
N LEU A 63 -21.95 0.22 9.96
CA LEU A 63 -22.37 1.13 8.88
C LEU A 63 -22.32 2.61 9.31
N GLY A 64 -22.48 2.90 10.60
CA GLY A 64 -22.52 4.27 11.10
C GLY A 64 -23.68 5.06 10.48
N ASP A 65 -23.35 6.16 9.79
CA ASP A 65 -24.32 6.99 9.07
C ASP A 65 -24.47 6.62 7.58
N GLU A 66 -23.71 5.63 7.12
CA GLU A 66 -23.72 5.19 5.72
C GLU A 66 -24.94 4.31 5.40
N ALA A 67 -25.40 4.39 4.16
CA ALA A 67 -26.51 3.58 3.67
C ALA A 67 -26.10 2.12 3.43
N LEU A 68 -26.97 1.19 3.81
CA LEU A 68 -26.79 -0.25 3.55
C LEU A 68 -26.81 -0.56 2.05
N VAL A 69 -27.79 0.02 1.35
CA VAL A 69 -28.09 -0.20 -0.07
C VAL A 69 -27.85 1.10 -0.84
N PHE A 70 -27.18 1.00 -1.98
CA PHE A 70 -26.87 2.15 -2.84
C PHE A 70 -27.17 1.90 -4.33
N ALA A 71 -27.54 0.68 -4.72
CA ALA A 71 -27.93 0.39 -6.09
C ALA A 71 -28.93 -0.76 -6.17
N ARG A 72 -29.70 -0.76 -7.27
CA ARG A 72 -30.57 -1.84 -7.71
C ARG A 72 -30.21 -2.24 -9.14
N VAL A 73 -30.21 -3.54 -9.41
CA VAL A 73 -29.99 -4.13 -10.73
C VAL A 73 -31.10 -5.13 -11.01
N ASP A 74 -31.73 -5.05 -12.17
CA ASP A 74 -32.65 -6.09 -12.64
C ASP A 74 -31.93 -6.93 -13.69
N ALA A 75 -31.57 -8.16 -13.31
CA ALA A 75 -30.78 -9.08 -14.13
C ALA A 75 -31.03 -10.53 -13.69
N PRO A 76 -30.83 -11.52 -14.58
CA PRO A 76 -30.91 -12.92 -14.18
C PRO A 76 -29.70 -13.29 -13.30
N GLU A 77 -29.89 -14.27 -12.41
CA GLU A 77 -28.79 -14.80 -11.57
C GLU A 77 -27.78 -15.58 -12.42
N ASP A 78 -28.33 -16.46 -13.26
CA ASP A 78 -27.60 -17.32 -14.19
C ASP A 78 -27.87 -16.85 -15.63
N PRO A 79 -26.88 -16.96 -16.54
CA PRO A 79 -27.04 -16.58 -17.93
C PRO A 79 -28.25 -17.24 -18.60
N GLY A 80 -29.08 -16.45 -19.28
CA GLY A 80 -30.31 -16.91 -19.94
C GLY A 80 -31.53 -17.15 -19.03
N GLY A 81 -31.44 -16.81 -17.73
CA GLY A 81 -32.57 -16.88 -16.79
C GLY A 81 -33.56 -15.70 -16.92
N GLU A 82 -34.61 -15.72 -16.09
CA GLU A 82 -35.54 -14.58 -15.97
C GLU A 82 -34.93 -13.45 -15.11
N PRO A 83 -34.98 -12.18 -15.58
CA PRO A 83 -34.49 -11.06 -14.79
C PRO A 83 -35.31 -10.86 -13.51
N ARG A 84 -34.62 -10.70 -12.38
CA ARG A 84 -35.23 -10.37 -11.09
C ARG A 84 -34.52 -9.17 -10.45
N PRO A 85 -35.18 -8.43 -9.53
CA PRO A 85 -34.56 -7.31 -8.86
C PRO A 85 -33.52 -7.76 -7.83
N TRP A 86 -32.34 -7.15 -7.89
CA TRP A 86 -31.23 -7.33 -6.97
C TRP A 86 -30.83 -6.01 -6.35
N TYR A 87 -30.62 -5.98 -5.04
CA TYR A 87 -30.08 -4.82 -4.36
C TYR A 87 -28.60 -5.04 -4.06
N ILE A 88 -27.77 -4.03 -4.33
CA ILE A 88 -26.34 -4.05 -4.07
C ILE A 88 -26.02 -3.10 -2.93
N GLY A 89 -25.19 -3.56 -2.00
CA GLY A 89 -24.91 -2.85 -0.77
C GLY A 89 -23.54 -3.11 -0.16
N ARG A 90 -23.29 -2.42 0.96
CA ARG A 90 -22.04 -2.49 1.74
C ARG A 90 -21.90 -3.75 2.58
N ARG A 91 -23.00 -4.48 2.77
CA ARG A 91 -23.07 -5.75 3.52
C ARG A 91 -23.90 -6.74 2.73
N GLY A 92 -23.49 -8.01 2.77
CA GLY A 92 -24.35 -9.10 2.35
C GLY A 92 -25.45 -9.31 3.39
N VAL A 93 -26.71 -9.21 2.97
CA VAL A 93 -27.87 -9.42 3.85
C VAL A 93 -28.74 -10.52 3.27
N LYS A 94 -29.17 -11.42 4.13
CA LYS A 94 -30.08 -12.51 3.80
C LYS A 94 -31.30 -12.43 4.70
N ASP A 95 -32.42 -12.93 4.22
CA ASP A 95 -33.64 -13.05 5.03
C ASP A 95 -33.61 -14.33 5.91
N SER A 96 -34.72 -14.59 6.58
CA SER A 96 -34.90 -15.78 7.43
C SER A 96 -34.93 -17.10 6.65
N ALA A 97 -35.27 -17.07 5.36
CA ALA A 97 -35.20 -18.22 4.47
C ALA A 97 -33.79 -18.46 3.91
N ASN A 98 -32.83 -17.61 4.27
CA ASN A 98 -31.45 -17.57 3.78
C ASN A 98 -31.34 -17.14 2.31
N ASP A 99 -32.37 -16.47 1.78
CA ASP A 99 -32.37 -15.88 0.44
C ASP A 99 -31.65 -14.53 0.46
N PRO A 100 -30.82 -14.22 -0.55
CA PRO A 100 -30.08 -12.97 -0.62
C PRO A 100 -31.02 -11.78 -0.86
N VAL A 101 -31.06 -10.85 0.09
CA VAL A 101 -31.81 -9.59 0.00
C VAL A 101 -30.91 -8.46 -0.50
N VAL A 102 -29.68 -8.40 0.01
CA VAL A 102 -28.65 -7.44 -0.43
C VAL A 102 -27.39 -8.20 -0.79
N LEU A 103 -26.96 -8.07 -2.03
CA LEU A 103 -25.68 -8.57 -2.49
C LEU A 103 -24.57 -7.62 -2.06
N LEU A 104 -23.49 -8.22 -1.56
CA LEU A 104 -22.29 -7.47 -1.27
C LEU A 104 -21.68 -6.94 -2.56
N TRP A 105 -21.30 -5.66 -2.58
CA TRP A 105 -20.73 -5.00 -3.76
C TRP A 105 -19.44 -5.63 -4.27
N THR A 106 -18.68 -6.30 -3.40
CA THR A 106 -17.46 -7.03 -3.78
C THR A 106 -17.73 -8.42 -4.36
N SER A 107 -18.99 -8.86 -4.44
CA SER A 107 -19.33 -10.17 -4.99
C SER A 107 -19.08 -10.24 -6.51
N PRO A 108 -18.74 -11.40 -7.08
CA PRO A 108 -18.50 -11.56 -8.52
C PRO A 108 -19.69 -11.13 -9.40
N LEU A 109 -20.92 -11.42 -8.96
CA LEU A 109 -22.15 -10.99 -9.64
C LEU A 109 -22.28 -9.46 -9.63
N ALA A 110 -22.16 -8.84 -8.46
CA ALA A 110 -22.23 -7.39 -8.33
C ALA A 110 -21.16 -6.69 -9.17
N LYS A 111 -19.92 -7.20 -9.17
CA LYS A 111 -18.84 -6.71 -10.04
C LYS A 111 -19.26 -6.71 -11.50
N THR A 112 -19.74 -7.85 -12.00
CA THR A 112 -20.14 -8.00 -13.41
C THR A 112 -21.18 -6.95 -13.80
N TRP A 113 -22.22 -6.77 -12.99
CA TRP A 113 -23.28 -5.82 -13.28
C TRP A 113 -22.87 -4.35 -13.13
N ILE A 114 -21.96 -4.02 -12.21
CA ILE A 114 -21.42 -2.67 -12.06
C ILE A 114 -20.51 -2.33 -13.26
N GLU A 115 -19.77 -3.30 -13.78
CA GLU A 115 -18.86 -3.13 -14.93
C GLU A 115 -19.59 -3.16 -16.29
N THR A 116 -20.87 -3.56 -16.33
CA THR A 116 -21.71 -3.54 -17.55
C THR A 116 -21.80 -2.14 -18.15
N ARG A 117 -21.71 -2.04 -19.49
CA ARG A 117 -21.85 -0.78 -20.24
C ARG A 117 -23.32 -0.54 -20.59
N SER A 118 -23.77 0.72 -20.55
CA SER A 118 -25.11 1.07 -21.01
C SER A 118 -25.31 0.86 -22.52
N GLU A 119 -24.23 0.96 -23.30
CA GLU A 119 -24.22 0.72 -24.76
C GLU A 119 -24.35 -0.77 -25.11
N ASN A 120 -23.94 -1.65 -24.20
CA ASN A 120 -24.06 -3.10 -24.34
C ASN A 120 -24.46 -3.70 -22.99
N PRO A 121 -25.75 -3.57 -22.62
CA PRO A 121 -26.23 -3.95 -21.30
C PRO A 121 -26.32 -5.47 -21.11
N GLY A 122 -26.22 -6.25 -22.18
CA GLY A 122 -26.38 -7.70 -22.14
C GLY A 122 -27.75 -8.07 -21.55
N GLU A 123 -27.74 -8.82 -20.46
CA GLU A 123 -28.93 -9.30 -19.75
C GLU A 123 -29.39 -8.34 -18.63
N VAL A 124 -28.68 -7.23 -18.40
CA VAL A 124 -29.08 -6.22 -17.41
C VAL A 124 -30.18 -5.33 -17.98
N VAL A 125 -31.38 -5.45 -17.43
CA VAL A 125 -32.58 -4.72 -17.89
C VAL A 125 -32.63 -3.31 -17.29
N LEU A 126 -32.28 -3.20 -16.00
CA LEU A 126 -32.27 -1.96 -15.24
C LEU A 126 -31.01 -1.92 -14.37
N ARG A 127 -30.33 -0.76 -14.35
CA ARG A 127 -29.36 -0.43 -13.32
C ARG A 127 -29.67 0.95 -12.77
N ARG A 128 -30.10 0.97 -11.51
CA ARG A 128 -30.53 2.16 -10.77
C ARG A 128 -29.57 2.42 -9.63
N GLN A 129 -29.01 3.63 -9.59
CA GLN A 129 -28.32 4.15 -8.41
C GLN A 129 -29.35 4.72 -7.44
N LEU A 130 -29.23 4.35 -6.18
CA LEU A 130 -30.07 4.84 -5.09
C LEU A 130 -29.21 5.73 -4.21
N ARG A 131 -29.71 6.94 -3.93
CA ARG A 131 -29.14 7.81 -2.92
C ARG A 131 -29.94 7.67 -1.65
N CYS A 132 -29.27 7.14 -0.64
CA CYS A 132 -29.87 6.82 0.63
C CYS A 132 -29.14 7.58 1.74
N VAL A 133 -29.88 8.10 2.72
CA VAL A 133 -29.30 8.59 3.97
C VAL A 133 -29.75 7.63 5.05
N ARG A 134 -28.82 6.79 5.50
CA ARG A 134 -29.14 5.60 6.31
C ARG A 134 -30.22 4.77 5.58
N GLN A 135 -31.39 4.62 6.19
CA GLN A 135 -32.52 3.86 5.64
C GLN A 135 -33.46 4.64 4.71
N VAL A 136 -33.26 5.96 4.54
CA VAL A 136 -34.20 6.80 3.76
C VAL A 136 -33.69 6.98 2.33
N VAL A 137 -34.49 6.61 1.34
CA VAL A 137 -34.21 6.81 -0.09
C VAL A 137 -34.59 8.24 -0.48
N GLU A 138 -33.59 9.10 -0.66
CA GLU A 138 -33.81 10.51 -1.04
C GLU A 138 -34.11 10.65 -2.54
N SER A 139 -33.40 9.89 -3.38
CA SER A 139 -33.51 9.99 -4.83
C SER A 139 -32.91 8.76 -5.52
N TYR A 140 -33.20 8.61 -6.80
CA TYR A 140 -32.59 7.58 -7.66
C TYR A 140 -32.20 8.15 -9.02
N PHE A 141 -31.31 7.44 -9.70
CA PHE A 141 -30.87 7.70 -11.08
C PHE A 141 -30.71 6.38 -11.85
N ASP A 142 -31.28 6.30 -13.05
CA ASP A 142 -31.22 5.10 -13.89
C ASP A 142 -30.08 5.23 -14.90
N GLU A 143 -29.02 4.44 -14.74
CA GLU A 143 -27.88 4.40 -15.66
C GLU A 143 -28.15 3.52 -16.88
N ILE A 144 -28.83 2.40 -16.66
CA ILE A 144 -29.29 1.47 -17.70
C ILE A 144 -30.79 1.32 -17.50
N SER A 145 -31.57 1.56 -18.54
CA SER A 145 -33.01 1.28 -18.54
C SER A 145 -33.44 0.89 -19.94
N LEU A 146 -33.73 -0.41 -20.11
CA LEU A 146 -34.32 -0.95 -21.33
C LEU A 146 -35.85 -0.82 -21.35
N LEU A 147 -36.47 -0.41 -20.23
CA LEU A 147 -37.90 -0.12 -20.09
C LEU A 147 -38.28 1.26 -20.65
N LYS A 148 -37.62 1.69 -21.73
CA LYS A 148 -37.93 2.96 -22.36
C LYS A 148 -38.97 2.73 -23.47
N ASP A 149 -40.23 3.00 -23.16
CA ASP A 149 -41.13 3.59 -24.15
C ASP A 149 -40.56 4.97 -24.51
N ALA A 150 -39.81 5.03 -25.61
CA ALA A 150 -39.52 6.27 -26.30
C ALA A 150 -39.95 6.11 -27.76
N PRO A 151 -40.64 7.10 -28.35
CA PRO A 151 -40.83 7.09 -29.78
C PRO A 151 -39.45 7.01 -30.42
N ALA A 152 -39.32 6.18 -31.45
CA ALA A 152 -38.12 6.15 -32.28
C ALA A 152 -37.66 7.60 -32.54
N PRO A 153 -36.34 7.90 -32.51
CA PRO A 153 -35.90 9.18 -33.01
C PRO A 153 -36.48 9.30 -34.42
N SER A 154 -37.39 10.25 -34.62
CA SER A 154 -37.85 10.62 -35.94
C SER A 154 -36.58 10.82 -36.76
N ALA A 155 -36.37 9.92 -37.71
CA ALA A 155 -35.35 10.10 -38.72
C ALA A 155 -35.70 11.43 -39.39
N ALA A 156 -34.91 12.46 -39.08
CA ALA A 156 -34.93 13.66 -39.87
C ALA A 156 -34.70 13.22 -41.32
N PRO A 157 -35.53 13.65 -42.28
CA PRO A 157 -35.38 13.22 -43.66
C PRO A 157 -33.98 13.62 -44.13
N ALA A 158 -33.29 12.64 -44.72
CA ALA A 158 -32.00 12.89 -45.36
C ALA A 158 -32.13 14.10 -46.30
N PRO A 159 -31.20 15.06 -46.29
CA PRO A 159 -31.21 16.11 -47.29
C PRO A 159 -31.05 15.47 -48.67
N PRO A 160 -31.74 15.99 -49.71
CA PRO A 160 -31.64 15.41 -51.05
C PRO A 160 -30.18 15.40 -51.51
N PRO A 161 -29.75 14.39 -52.29
CA PRO A 161 -28.40 14.35 -52.81
C PRO A 161 -28.16 15.59 -53.67
N GLY A 162 -27.17 16.39 -53.28
CA GLY A 162 -26.66 17.47 -54.12
C GLY A 162 -26.08 16.93 -55.41
N PRO A 163 -26.10 17.70 -56.51
CA PRO A 163 -25.65 17.23 -57.81
C PRO A 163 -24.18 16.81 -57.77
N ALA A 164 -23.88 15.70 -58.44
CA ALA A 164 -22.54 15.14 -58.55
C ALA A 164 -21.55 16.18 -59.11
N PRO A 165 -20.35 16.32 -58.54
CA PRO A 165 -19.32 17.16 -59.13
C PRO A 165 -18.75 16.50 -60.39
N GLU A 166 -18.60 17.30 -61.44
CA GLU A 166 -17.94 16.93 -62.70
C GLU A 166 -16.47 16.54 -62.48
N PRO A 167 -15.91 15.67 -63.35
CA PRO A 167 -14.55 15.16 -63.18
C PRO A 167 -13.51 16.24 -63.50
N VAL A 168 -12.77 16.67 -62.48
CA VAL A 168 -11.58 17.50 -62.65
C VAL A 168 -10.38 16.60 -62.94
N ALA A 169 -9.73 16.87 -64.07
CA ALA A 169 -8.58 16.15 -64.58
C ALA A 169 -7.37 16.18 -63.63
N VAL A 170 -6.75 15.01 -63.46
CA VAL A 170 -5.47 14.81 -62.77
C VAL A 170 -4.33 15.32 -63.65
N PRO A 171 -3.39 16.15 -63.15
CA PRO A 171 -2.14 16.39 -63.84
C PRO A 171 -1.12 15.31 -63.49
N GLU A 172 -0.52 14.69 -64.51
CA GLU A 172 0.60 13.76 -64.38
C GLU A 172 1.86 14.44 -63.81
N PRO A 173 2.62 13.79 -62.91
CA PRO A 173 3.98 14.21 -62.58
C PRO A 173 4.99 13.66 -63.60
N ARG A 174 5.83 14.55 -64.12
CA ARG A 174 6.99 14.27 -64.99
C ARG A 174 8.00 13.34 -64.31
N GLN A 175 8.54 12.39 -65.08
CA GLN A 175 9.75 11.64 -64.74
C GLN A 175 11.02 12.42 -65.07
N ALA A 176 12.06 12.27 -64.24
CA ALA A 176 13.46 12.37 -64.63
C ALA A 176 14.35 11.51 -63.70
N ALA A 177 14.77 10.38 -64.27
CA ALA A 177 16.05 9.65 -64.22
C ALA A 177 17.03 9.67 -63.01
N ASP A 178 17.43 8.42 -62.71
CA ASP A 178 18.76 7.87 -62.46
C ASP A 178 19.50 7.99 -61.11
N GLY A 179 19.79 6.81 -60.53
CA GLY A 179 21.14 6.52 -60.03
C GLY A 179 21.26 5.75 -58.71
N SER A 180 21.64 4.45 -58.82
CA SER A 180 22.54 3.70 -57.91
C SER A 180 22.00 2.99 -56.64
N ALA A 181 21.94 1.66 -56.78
CA ALA A 181 22.17 0.54 -55.84
C ALA A 181 22.65 0.79 -54.39
N ALA A 182 22.06 0.05 -53.43
CA ALA A 182 22.72 -0.97 -52.59
C ALA A 182 21.72 -1.60 -51.59
N GLU A 183 21.97 -2.87 -51.26
CA GLU A 183 21.28 -3.74 -50.28
C GLU A 183 21.22 -3.16 -48.87
N GLU A 184 20.14 -3.43 -48.11
CA GLU A 184 20.25 -3.86 -46.71
C GLU A 184 18.91 -4.37 -46.12
N THR A 185 19.07 -5.27 -45.16
CA THR A 185 18.13 -6.29 -44.69
C THR A 185 17.32 -5.83 -43.47
N GLY A 186 16.02 -6.12 -43.46
CA GLY A 186 15.15 -6.39 -42.29
C GLY A 186 15.24 -5.55 -40.99
N ALA A 187 14.22 -4.71 -40.76
CA ALA A 187 13.80 -4.27 -39.42
C ALA A 187 12.25 -4.19 -39.33
N PRO A 188 11.60 -4.58 -38.22
CA PRO A 188 10.13 -4.58 -38.10
C PRO A 188 9.56 -3.15 -38.00
N PRO A 189 8.32 -2.91 -38.47
CA PRO A 189 7.75 -1.56 -38.53
C PRO A 189 7.44 -1.01 -37.13
N ALA A 190 7.78 0.27 -36.93
CA ALA A 190 7.41 1.04 -35.73
C ALA A 190 5.87 1.18 -35.63
N PRO A 191 5.31 1.31 -34.41
CA PRO A 191 3.87 1.47 -34.23
C PRO A 191 3.41 2.77 -34.90
N GLU A 192 2.44 2.66 -35.81
CA GLU A 192 1.79 3.80 -36.45
C GLU A 192 1.25 4.75 -35.38
N ARG A 193 1.89 5.93 -35.27
CA ARG A 193 1.39 7.00 -34.42
C ARG A 193 0.10 7.49 -35.03
N THR A 194 -1.02 7.24 -34.35
CA THR A 194 -2.31 7.81 -34.71
C THR A 194 -2.17 9.33 -34.83
N PRO A 195 -2.57 9.94 -35.96
CA PRO A 195 -2.38 11.37 -36.15
C PRO A 195 -3.14 12.16 -35.08
N ALA A 196 -2.51 13.21 -34.57
CA ALA A 196 -3.11 14.09 -33.57
C ALA A 196 -4.39 14.72 -34.16
N PRO A 197 -5.49 14.80 -33.39
CA PRO A 197 -6.75 15.34 -33.87
C PRO A 197 -6.54 16.78 -34.34
N THR A 198 -7.05 17.11 -35.52
CA THR A 198 -7.02 18.48 -36.04
C THR A 198 -7.92 19.38 -35.21
N PRO A 199 -7.73 20.72 -35.23
CA PRO A 199 -8.63 21.65 -34.57
C PRO A 199 -10.11 21.46 -34.99
N GLY A 200 -10.36 21.02 -36.24
CA GLY A 200 -11.69 20.64 -36.72
C GLY A 200 -12.26 19.40 -36.04
N ASP A 201 -11.43 18.40 -35.72
CA ASP A 201 -11.83 17.20 -34.98
C ASP A 201 -12.17 17.51 -33.52
N VAL A 202 -11.44 18.46 -32.92
CA VAL A 202 -11.72 18.96 -31.57
C VAL A 202 -13.06 19.69 -31.53
N VAL A 203 -13.33 20.56 -32.50
CA VAL A 203 -14.63 21.26 -32.62
C VAL A 203 -15.77 20.28 -32.93
N ARG A 204 -15.53 19.26 -33.76
CA ARG A 204 -16.54 18.23 -34.08
C ARG A 204 -16.81 17.30 -32.89
N ARG A 205 -15.80 16.99 -32.06
CA ARG A 205 -15.95 16.30 -30.76
C ARG A 205 -16.67 17.15 -29.72
N GLN A 206 -16.43 18.46 -29.68
CA GLN A 206 -17.13 19.40 -28.79
C GLN A 206 -18.59 19.67 -29.23
N ARG A 207 -18.89 19.52 -30.54
CA ARG A 207 -20.26 19.61 -31.09
C ARG A 207 -21.07 18.33 -30.95
N ARG A 208 -20.47 17.17 -30.60
CA ARG A 208 -21.26 16.07 -30.02
C ARG A 208 -21.87 16.64 -28.75
N LYS A 209 -23.18 16.85 -28.78
CA LYS A 209 -24.01 17.35 -27.69
C LYS A 209 -23.44 16.81 -26.38
N ALA A 210 -22.77 17.67 -25.61
CA ALA A 210 -22.33 17.31 -24.28
C ALA A 210 -23.56 16.76 -23.57
N LEU A 211 -23.48 15.53 -23.03
CA LEU A 211 -24.50 15.04 -22.11
C LEU A 211 -24.68 16.18 -21.10
N GLN A 212 -25.88 16.74 -21.05
CA GLN A 212 -26.25 17.68 -19.99
C GLN A 212 -25.83 17.01 -18.68
N PRO A 213 -24.98 17.63 -17.84
CA PRO A 213 -24.61 17.02 -16.57
C PRO A 213 -25.89 16.74 -15.79
N ASP A 214 -26.11 15.48 -15.44
CA ASP A 214 -27.34 15.03 -14.79
C ASP A 214 -27.60 15.86 -13.52
N ASP A 215 -28.86 16.20 -13.25
CA ASP A 215 -29.30 16.96 -12.05
C ASP A 215 -28.80 16.28 -10.75
N PHE A 216 -28.61 14.96 -10.78
CA PHE A 216 -27.96 14.17 -9.74
C PHE A 216 -26.49 14.56 -9.53
N LEU A 217 -25.69 14.56 -10.61
CA LEU A 217 -24.27 14.95 -10.56
C LEU A 217 -24.10 16.41 -10.14
N LEU A 218 -24.98 17.31 -10.59
CA LEU A 218 -24.96 18.72 -10.22
C LEU A 218 -25.29 18.92 -8.74
N ARG A 219 -26.31 18.23 -8.21
CA ARG A 219 -26.64 18.27 -6.78
C ARG A 219 -25.54 17.70 -5.91
N GLU A 220 -24.82 16.69 -6.39
CA GLU A 220 -23.70 16.12 -5.66
C GLU A 220 -22.48 17.05 -5.66
N LEU A 221 -22.21 17.73 -6.78
CA LEU A 221 -21.17 18.75 -6.87
C LEU A 221 -21.46 19.99 -6.01
N GLN A 222 -22.75 20.36 -5.86
CA GLN A 222 -23.21 21.52 -5.09
C GLN A 222 -23.38 21.24 -3.59
N ARG A 223 -23.34 19.97 -3.17
CA ARG A 223 -23.45 19.60 -1.75
C ARG A 223 -22.21 20.12 -1.02
N SER A 224 -22.43 20.92 0.03
CA SER A 224 -21.36 21.52 0.83
C SER A 224 -20.30 20.47 1.20
N ARG A 225 -19.05 20.71 0.76
CA ARG A 225 -17.85 19.95 1.14
C ARG A 225 -17.55 20.23 2.61
N GLY A 226 -18.37 19.70 3.51
CA GLY A 226 -18.11 19.72 4.95
C GLY A 226 -16.76 19.03 5.20
N GLY A 227 -15.98 19.50 6.17
CA GLY A 227 -14.57 19.15 6.41
C GLY A 227 -14.24 17.68 6.72
N ARG A 228 -15.07 16.72 6.34
CA ARG A 228 -14.80 15.28 6.33
C ARG A 228 -14.85 14.77 4.89
N MET A 229 -13.79 14.07 4.49
CA MET A 229 -13.74 13.34 3.21
C MET A 229 -14.79 12.22 3.29
N ARG A 230 -15.68 12.13 2.30
CA ARG A 230 -16.77 11.14 2.25
C ARG A 230 -16.37 9.94 1.42
N ASP A 231 -17.03 8.82 1.70
CA ASP A 231 -16.91 7.61 0.89
C ASP A 231 -17.62 7.80 -0.47
N ILE A 232 -17.14 7.10 -1.49
CA ILE A 232 -17.56 7.28 -2.89
C ILE A 232 -18.53 6.20 -3.37
N VAL A 233 -18.95 5.23 -2.56
CA VAL A 233 -19.66 4.00 -3.02
C VAL A 233 -20.89 4.31 -3.86
N GLU A 234 -21.67 5.30 -3.42
CA GLU A 234 -22.87 5.80 -4.11
C GLU A 234 -22.56 6.45 -5.48
N THR A 235 -21.28 6.71 -5.76
CA THR A 235 -20.76 7.42 -6.94
C THR A 235 -19.61 6.70 -7.63
N ILE A 236 -19.29 5.44 -7.25
CA ILE A 236 -18.17 4.71 -7.86
C ILE A 236 -18.49 4.56 -9.34
N ARG A 237 -17.69 5.25 -10.14
CA ARG A 237 -17.81 5.16 -11.59
C ARG A 237 -17.22 3.84 -12.05
N ARG A 238 -17.71 3.35 -13.19
CA ARG A 238 -17.19 2.14 -13.84
C ARG A 238 -15.66 2.10 -13.96
N ASP A 239 -15.04 3.20 -14.41
CA ASP A 239 -13.58 3.31 -14.54
C ASP A 239 -12.85 3.20 -13.20
N GLN A 240 -13.49 3.64 -12.11
CA GLN A 240 -12.95 3.48 -10.75
C GLN A 240 -13.12 2.04 -10.26
N MET A 241 -14.22 1.37 -10.62
CA MET A 241 -14.43 -0.04 -10.27
C MET A 241 -13.38 -0.94 -10.93
N GLU A 242 -13.02 -0.70 -12.20
CA GLU A 242 -11.94 -1.45 -12.86
C GLU A 242 -10.60 -1.33 -12.12
N LEU A 243 -10.29 -0.14 -11.58
CA LEU A 243 -9.10 0.07 -10.75
C LEU A 243 -9.21 -0.67 -9.39
N VAL A 244 -10.41 -0.76 -8.83
CA VAL A 244 -10.67 -1.49 -7.58
C VAL A 244 -10.54 -2.99 -7.78
N THR A 245 -11.04 -3.53 -8.89
CA THR A 245 -11.18 -4.98 -9.16
C THR A 245 -10.05 -5.58 -10.01
N GLY A 246 -9.07 -4.76 -10.43
CA GLY A 246 -7.92 -5.21 -11.21
C GLY A 246 -7.03 -6.22 -10.47
N SER A 247 -6.23 -6.98 -11.23
CA SER A 247 -5.36 -8.06 -10.74
C SER A 247 -4.55 -7.71 -9.47
N PRO A 248 -4.42 -8.62 -8.49
CA PRO A 248 -3.66 -8.39 -7.25
C PRO A 248 -2.13 -8.40 -7.44
N SER A 249 -1.62 -8.96 -8.54
CA SER A 249 -0.19 -9.27 -8.71
C SER A 249 0.66 -8.11 -9.25
N ASP A 250 0.04 -7.01 -9.69
CA ASP A 250 0.72 -5.92 -10.38
C ASP A 250 0.83 -4.64 -9.52
N ILE A 251 1.88 -3.87 -9.75
CA ILE A 251 2.02 -2.52 -9.18
C ILE A 251 1.01 -1.60 -9.88
N LEU A 252 -0.02 -1.19 -9.15
CA LEU A 252 -1.02 -0.25 -9.65
C LEU A 252 -0.70 1.18 -9.21
N VAL A 253 -0.51 2.08 -10.18
CA VAL A 253 -0.36 3.52 -9.94
C VAL A 253 -1.63 4.26 -10.35
N VAL A 254 -2.34 4.83 -9.36
CA VAL A 254 -3.56 5.61 -9.60
C VAL A 254 -3.22 7.10 -9.60
N GLN A 255 -3.08 7.69 -10.79
CA GLN A 255 -2.83 9.12 -10.98
C GLN A 255 -4.10 9.86 -11.42
N GLY A 256 -4.35 11.03 -10.84
CA GLY A 256 -5.54 11.83 -11.15
C GLY A 256 -5.55 13.17 -10.43
N GLY A 257 -6.35 14.11 -10.92
CA GLY A 257 -6.46 15.48 -10.37
C GLY A 257 -7.01 15.54 -8.94
N PRO A 258 -6.92 16.69 -8.25
CA PRO A 258 -7.54 16.86 -6.94
C PRO A 258 -9.04 16.59 -7.01
N GLY A 259 -9.58 15.88 -6.02
CA GLY A 259 -11.01 15.56 -5.94
C GLY A 259 -11.50 14.40 -6.82
N THR A 260 -10.63 13.70 -7.57
CA THR A 260 -11.04 12.56 -8.42
C THR A 260 -11.25 11.24 -7.66
N GLY A 261 -11.34 11.26 -6.33
CA GLY A 261 -11.65 10.07 -5.52
C GLY A 261 -10.53 9.03 -5.36
N LYS A 262 -9.28 9.32 -5.75
CA LYS A 262 -8.15 8.37 -5.71
C LYS A 262 -7.97 7.63 -4.39
N SER A 263 -8.02 8.37 -3.28
CA SER A 263 -7.86 7.78 -1.94
C SER A 263 -8.99 6.80 -1.64
N ALA A 264 -10.21 7.14 -2.06
CA ALA A 264 -11.34 6.24 -1.88
C ALA A 264 -11.21 5.01 -2.78
N VAL A 265 -10.80 5.14 -4.05
CA VAL A 265 -10.46 4.00 -4.92
C VAL A 265 -9.46 3.05 -4.25
N GLY A 266 -8.42 3.59 -3.60
CA GLY A 266 -7.44 2.78 -2.86
C GLY A 266 -8.07 2.00 -1.68
N LEU A 267 -8.93 2.64 -0.89
CA LEU A 267 -9.61 1.97 0.23
C LEU A 267 -10.62 0.92 -0.24
N HIS A 268 -11.35 1.21 -1.31
CA HIS A 268 -12.23 0.26 -1.97
C HIS A 268 -11.47 -0.95 -2.48
N ARG A 269 -10.31 -0.74 -3.10
CA ARG A 269 -9.43 -1.81 -3.54
C ARG A 269 -8.97 -2.68 -2.37
N VAL A 270 -8.60 -2.10 -1.24
CA VAL A 270 -8.27 -2.86 -0.02
C VAL A 270 -9.42 -3.78 0.39
N THR A 271 -10.64 -3.26 0.47
CA THR A 271 -11.82 -4.08 0.79
C THR A 271 -12.08 -5.17 -0.23
N TRP A 272 -11.96 -4.86 -1.52
CA TRP A 272 -12.14 -5.85 -2.58
C TRP A 272 -11.12 -6.98 -2.49
N LEU A 273 -9.84 -6.65 -2.26
CA LEU A 273 -8.76 -7.62 -2.11
C LEU A 273 -8.97 -8.53 -0.90
N VAL A 274 -9.45 -7.99 0.23
CA VAL A 274 -9.74 -8.78 1.44
C VAL A 274 -10.96 -9.68 1.23
N ASN A 275 -12.06 -9.14 0.70
CA ASN A 275 -13.30 -9.90 0.53
C ASN A 275 -13.20 -11.00 -0.53
N ASN A 276 -12.25 -10.90 -1.45
CA ASN A 276 -11.98 -11.91 -2.49
C ASN A 276 -10.77 -12.80 -2.15
N GLU A 277 -10.38 -12.86 -0.87
CA GLU A 277 -9.36 -13.77 -0.33
C GLU A 277 -7.96 -13.62 -0.96
N HIS A 278 -7.67 -12.49 -1.61
CA HIS A 278 -6.34 -12.22 -2.17
C HIS A 278 -5.31 -11.94 -1.07
N PHE A 279 -5.73 -11.23 -0.01
CA PHE A 279 -4.90 -10.91 1.15
C PHE A 279 -5.75 -10.93 2.42
N LYS A 280 -5.14 -11.23 3.57
CA LYS A 280 -5.80 -11.02 4.86
C LYS A 280 -5.64 -9.56 5.26
N ALA A 281 -6.62 -8.98 5.95
CA ALA A 281 -6.57 -7.57 6.36
C ALA A 281 -5.31 -7.20 7.17
N PRO A 282 -4.81 -8.04 8.11
CA PRO A 282 -3.58 -7.75 8.86
C PRO A 282 -2.31 -7.69 7.98
N ASP A 283 -2.33 -8.34 6.81
CA ASP A 283 -1.19 -8.36 5.89
C ASP A 283 -1.12 -7.10 5.02
N ILE A 284 -2.11 -6.20 5.12
CA ILE A 284 -2.19 -4.95 4.36
C ILE A 284 -1.68 -3.79 5.22
N LEU A 285 -0.72 -3.02 4.67
CA LEU A 285 -0.19 -1.80 5.26
C LEU A 285 -0.60 -0.56 4.44
N VAL A 286 -1.35 0.34 5.05
CA VAL A 286 -1.69 1.66 4.51
C VAL A 286 -0.73 2.70 5.09
N ILE A 287 0.05 3.36 4.23
CA ILE A 287 0.96 4.43 4.64
C ILE A 287 0.33 5.78 4.34
N GLY A 288 0.10 6.57 5.38
CA GLY A 288 -0.53 7.88 5.29
C GLY A 288 0.45 9.04 5.48
N PRO A 289 0.18 10.21 4.87
CA PRO A 289 1.03 11.40 5.03
C PRO A 289 0.85 12.13 6.36
N HIS A 290 -0.32 12.00 7.02
CA HIS A 290 -0.63 12.67 8.30
C HIS A 290 -1.78 11.98 9.03
N GLN A 291 -1.91 12.19 10.35
CA GLN A 291 -2.91 11.53 11.20
C GLN A 291 -4.35 11.66 10.68
N ARG A 292 -4.79 12.85 10.24
CA ARG A 292 -6.16 13.06 9.75
C ARG A 292 -6.56 12.15 8.58
N PHE A 293 -5.58 11.73 7.76
CA PHE A 293 -5.83 10.81 6.66
C PHE A 293 -6.02 9.38 7.19
N LEU A 294 -5.23 9.00 8.20
CA LEU A 294 -5.38 7.70 8.85
C LEU A 294 -6.70 7.61 9.64
N ASP A 295 -7.12 8.70 10.29
CA ASP A 295 -8.43 8.75 10.95
C ASP A 295 -9.57 8.55 9.94
N TYR A 296 -9.42 9.12 8.74
CA TYR A 296 -10.35 8.86 7.64
C TYR A 296 -10.31 7.40 7.17
N VAL A 297 -9.14 6.81 6.99
CA VAL A 297 -8.97 5.39 6.62
C VAL A 297 -9.68 4.50 7.65
N GLY A 298 -9.46 4.78 8.95
CA GLY A 298 -10.08 4.07 10.06
C GLY A 298 -11.59 4.29 10.20
N GLN A 299 -12.15 5.34 9.59
CA GLN A 299 -13.60 5.54 9.51
C GLN A 299 -14.20 4.82 8.31
N VAL A 300 -13.55 4.87 7.14
CA VAL A 300 -14.12 4.35 5.89
C VAL A 300 -14.01 2.84 5.76
N LEU A 301 -12.85 2.24 6.05
CA LEU A 301 -12.69 0.78 5.87
C LEU A 301 -13.73 -0.04 6.67
N PRO A 302 -14.05 0.30 7.94
CA PRO A 302 -15.11 -0.38 8.66
C PRO A 302 -16.47 -0.26 7.99
N THR A 303 -16.82 0.91 7.44
CA THR A 303 -18.10 1.08 6.71
C THR A 303 -18.17 0.22 5.44
N LEU A 304 -17.03 -0.09 4.84
CA LEU A 304 -16.91 -1.01 3.69
C LEU A 304 -16.91 -2.49 4.08
N GLY A 305 -16.77 -2.80 5.38
CA GLY A 305 -16.79 -4.16 5.91
C GLY A 305 -15.40 -4.75 6.11
N THR A 306 -14.35 -3.92 6.04
CA THR A 306 -12.96 -4.35 6.26
C THR A 306 -12.43 -3.71 7.54
N ARG A 307 -11.87 -4.53 8.42
CA ARG A 307 -11.28 -4.11 9.70
C ARG A 307 -9.87 -4.68 9.82
N ASP A 308 -9.15 -4.28 10.87
CA ASP A 308 -7.82 -4.81 11.19
C ASP A 308 -6.76 -4.59 10.10
N VAL A 309 -6.90 -3.52 9.33
CA VAL A 309 -5.89 -3.07 8.37
C VAL A 309 -4.87 -2.20 9.09
N ASN A 310 -3.59 -2.53 8.94
CA ASN A 310 -2.51 -1.76 9.54
C ASN A 310 -2.36 -0.42 8.83
N ALA A 311 -2.44 0.68 9.56
CA ALA A 311 -2.31 2.02 9.02
C ALA A 311 -1.27 2.82 9.80
N VAL A 312 -0.20 3.27 9.13
CA VAL A 312 0.96 3.90 9.78
C VAL A 312 1.30 5.21 9.08
N GLN A 313 1.70 6.21 9.86
CA GLN A 313 2.23 7.46 9.29
C GLN A 313 3.65 7.22 8.78
N LEU A 314 4.03 7.87 7.69
CA LEU A 314 5.38 7.74 7.12
C LEU A 314 6.49 7.95 8.18
N GLU A 315 6.31 8.93 9.06
CA GLU A 315 7.24 9.28 10.15
C GLU A 315 7.38 8.18 11.21
N ARG A 316 6.37 7.32 11.35
CA ARG A 316 6.31 6.22 12.34
C ARG A 316 6.73 4.87 11.78
N LEU A 317 7.16 4.79 10.52
CA LEU A 317 7.80 3.57 9.99
C LEU A 317 9.14 3.27 10.68
N TRP A 318 9.72 4.28 11.33
CA TRP A 318 10.92 4.16 12.16
C TRP A 318 10.54 4.33 13.63
N GLU A 319 11.02 3.42 14.50
CA GLU A 319 10.71 3.43 15.93
C GLU A 319 11.54 4.46 16.74
N GLY A 320 12.58 5.06 16.14
CA GLY A 320 13.46 5.99 16.83
C GLY A 320 13.01 7.46 16.74
N GLU A 321 13.58 8.30 17.61
CA GLU A 321 13.31 9.72 17.63
C GLU A 321 13.78 10.43 16.35
N ILE A 322 12.94 11.31 15.81
CA ILE A 322 13.27 12.14 14.65
C ILE A 322 14.11 13.32 15.12
N LEU A 323 15.40 13.29 14.80
CA LEU A 323 16.38 14.28 15.25
C LEU A 323 16.40 15.60 14.44
N GLY A 324 15.65 15.66 13.34
CA GLY A 324 15.61 16.84 12.48
C GLY A 324 14.93 16.58 11.13
N SER A 325 14.83 17.62 10.31
CA SER A 325 14.26 17.53 8.96
C SER A 325 15.32 17.81 7.89
N ASP A 326 15.26 17.06 6.80
CA ASP A 326 16.19 17.23 5.69
C ASP A 326 15.80 18.41 4.80
N SER A 327 16.83 19.12 4.31
CA SER A 327 16.68 20.10 3.24
C SER A 327 16.21 19.42 1.94
N SER A 328 15.60 20.17 1.03
CA SER A 328 15.10 19.61 -0.25
C SER A 328 16.19 18.91 -1.05
N LYS A 329 17.43 19.43 -1.02
CA LYS A 329 18.59 18.81 -1.68
C LYS A 329 19.00 17.51 -1.01
N ALA A 330 19.02 17.47 0.33
CA ALA A 330 19.36 16.27 1.08
C ALA A 330 18.32 15.16 0.88
N ARG A 331 17.01 15.50 0.83
CA ARG A 331 15.94 14.55 0.52
C ARG A 331 16.14 13.86 -0.83
N LEU A 332 16.43 14.63 -1.89
CA LEU A 332 16.67 14.06 -3.22
C LEU A 332 17.82 13.04 -3.21
N VAL A 333 18.92 13.36 -2.53
CA VAL A 333 20.08 12.46 -2.45
C VAL A 333 19.79 11.22 -1.58
N LYS A 334 19.03 11.38 -0.49
CA LYS A 334 18.68 10.26 0.41
C LYS A 334 17.61 9.34 -0.17
N SER A 335 16.75 9.85 -1.05
CA SER A 335 15.73 9.05 -1.75
C SER A 335 16.28 8.30 -2.97
N ASP A 336 17.49 8.62 -3.42
CA ASP A 336 18.15 7.98 -4.56
C ASP A 336 18.69 6.58 -4.18
N ASP A 337 18.62 5.62 -5.10
CA ASP A 337 19.02 4.23 -4.88
C ASP A 337 20.51 4.10 -4.55
N ARG A 338 21.35 5.04 -5.03
CA ARG A 338 22.78 5.11 -4.73
C ARG A 338 23.05 5.28 -3.23
N MET A 339 22.09 5.77 -2.45
CA MET A 339 22.20 5.85 -1.00
C MET A 339 22.41 4.47 -0.37
N ALA A 340 21.83 3.41 -0.93
CA ALA A 340 22.04 2.04 -0.45
C ALA A 340 23.52 1.63 -0.55
N ALA A 341 24.21 2.01 -1.62
CA ALA A 341 25.65 1.75 -1.78
C ALA A 341 26.52 2.59 -0.84
N VAL A 342 26.08 3.81 -0.48
CA VAL A 342 26.74 4.64 0.53
C VAL A 342 26.60 4.01 1.92
N LEU A 343 25.38 3.61 2.29
CA LEU A 343 25.10 2.93 3.57
C LEU A 343 25.87 1.61 3.68
N ARG A 344 25.90 0.81 2.62
CA ARG A 344 26.68 -0.43 2.56
C ARG A 344 28.16 -0.15 2.83
N ARG A 345 28.80 0.75 2.06
CA ARG A 345 30.21 1.12 2.27
C ARG A 345 30.49 1.63 3.67
N ARG A 346 29.58 2.41 4.25
CA ARG A 346 29.72 2.89 5.63
C ARG A 346 29.70 1.74 6.62
N VAL A 347 28.73 0.82 6.53
CA VAL A 347 28.65 -0.35 7.42
C VAL A 347 29.88 -1.25 7.23
N GLU A 348 30.31 -1.50 6.00
CA GLU A 348 31.53 -2.28 5.75
C GLU A 348 32.80 -1.62 6.31
N SER A 349 32.88 -0.28 6.39
CA SER A 349 34.04 0.40 6.98
C SER A 349 34.20 0.21 8.51
N ASP A 350 33.20 -0.38 9.18
CA ASP A 350 33.33 -0.79 10.58
C ASP A 350 34.07 -2.13 10.74
N TYR A 351 34.19 -2.94 9.67
CA TYR A 351 35.03 -4.14 9.65
C TYR A 351 36.51 -3.74 9.57
N ARG A 352 37.29 -4.12 10.59
CA ARG A 352 38.68 -3.70 10.80
C ARG A 352 39.56 -4.88 11.23
N PRO A 353 40.03 -5.71 10.27
CA PRO A 353 40.90 -6.85 10.59
C PRO A 353 42.22 -6.43 11.26
N GLU A 354 42.74 -5.23 10.97
CA GLU A 354 43.93 -4.66 11.62
C GLU A 354 43.74 -4.42 13.13
N ALA A 355 42.50 -4.34 13.62
CA ALA A 355 42.21 -4.19 15.04
C ALA A 355 42.52 -5.47 15.86
N LEU A 356 42.95 -6.55 15.20
CA LEU A 356 43.51 -7.74 15.84
C LEU A 356 44.88 -7.49 16.47
N ASP A 357 45.71 -6.61 15.91
CA ASP A 357 47.11 -6.44 16.32
C ASP A 357 47.29 -6.21 17.82
N PRO A 358 46.52 -5.30 18.46
CA PRO A 358 46.63 -5.04 19.90
C PRO A 358 46.12 -6.20 20.78
N LEU A 359 45.41 -7.17 20.21
CA LEU A 359 44.86 -8.33 20.91
C LEU A 359 45.75 -9.57 20.79
N THR A 360 46.77 -9.53 19.93
CA THR A 360 47.72 -10.63 19.77
C THR A 360 48.77 -10.63 20.87
N ALA A 361 49.03 -11.82 21.43
CA ALA A 361 50.12 -12.04 22.37
C ALA A 361 51.43 -12.32 21.61
N VAL A 362 52.51 -11.75 22.13
CA VAL A 362 53.87 -11.97 21.63
C VAL A 362 54.20 -13.48 21.59
N PRO A 363 54.99 -13.95 20.61
CA PRO A 363 55.50 -15.32 20.58
C PRO A 363 56.16 -15.73 21.90
N SER A 364 55.80 -16.90 22.43
CA SER A 364 56.40 -17.44 23.66
C SER A 364 57.74 -18.14 23.40
N PHE A 365 57.92 -18.69 22.19
CA PHE A 365 59.13 -19.39 21.78
C PHE A 365 59.71 -18.81 20.49
N LYS A 366 61.01 -19.05 20.26
CA LYS A 366 61.72 -18.61 19.05
C LYS A 366 61.19 -19.39 17.84
N GLY A 367 60.38 -18.73 17.00
CA GLY A 367 59.73 -19.32 15.84
C GLY A 367 58.21 -19.40 15.90
N ASP A 368 57.58 -19.09 17.04
CA ASP A 368 56.12 -19.02 17.16
C ASP A 368 55.55 -17.77 16.46
N GLU A 369 54.39 -17.91 15.84
CA GLU A 369 53.63 -16.78 15.31
C GLU A 369 52.89 -16.04 16.45
N PRO A 370 52.74 -14.70 16.41
CA PRO A 370 51.82 -13.98 17.29
C PRO A 370 50.42 -14.60 17.22
N GLY A 371 49.79 -14.77 18.37
CA GLY A 371 48.55 -15.53 18.48
C GLY A 371 47.61 -14.97 19.53
N ILE A 372 46.34 -15.33 19.41
CA ILE A 372 45.29 -14.92 20.32
C ILE A 372 45.16 -15.96 21.41
N VAL A 373 45.28 -15.53 22.66
CA VAL A 373 45.20 -16.40 23.83
C VAL A 373 43.82 -16.27 24.46
N VAL A 374 43.12 -17.40 24.56
CA VAL A 374 41.79 -17.52 25.16
C VAL A 374 41.84 -18.55 26.27
N ASN A 375 41.34 -18.19 27.45
CA ASN A 375 41.29 -19.09 28.59
C ASN A 375 39.92 -19.79 28.64
N ALA A 376 39.92 -21.12 28.59
CA ALA A 376 38.74 -21.97 28.72
C ALA A 376 38.83 -22.74 30.05
N GLY A 377 38.33 -22.15 31.14
CA GLY A 377 38.55 -22.69 32.49
C GLY A 377 40.03 -22.60 32.89
N SER A 378 40.64 -23.73 33.21
CA SER A 378 42.08 -23.82 33.53
C SER A 378 42.99 -24.01 32.31
N THR A 379 42.43 -24.23 31.12
CA THR A 379 43.20 -24.46 29.89
C THR A 379 43.40 -23.15 29.13
N THR A 380 44.62 -22.86 28.73
CA THR A 380 44.94 -21.73 27.85
C THR A 380 45.03 -22.24 26.41
N LEU A 381 44.27 -21.61 25.52
CA LEU A 381 44.21 -21.95 24.10
C LEU A 381 44.87 -20.82 23.32
N ARG A 382 45.78 -21.16 22.40
CA ARG A 382 46.47 -20.20 21.54
C ARG A 382 46.10 -20.48 20.09
N VAL A 383 45.57 -19.48 19.39
CA VAL A 383 45.27 -19.55 17.96
C VAL A 383 46.18 -18.57 17.22
N PRO A 384 46.97 -19.01 16.21
CA PRO A 384 47.81 -18.11 15.42
C PRO A 384 47.03 -16.99 14.75
N LYS A 385 47.64 -15.80 14.61
CA LYS A 385 47.00 -14.64 13.98
C LYS A 385 46.60 -14.92 12.53
N SER A 386 47.46 -15.56 11.75
CA SER A 386 47.21 -16.00 10.37
C SER A 386 45.90 -16.80 10.24
N GLU A 387 45.66 -17.74 11.15
CA GLU A 387 44.44 -18.54 11.15
C GLU A 387 43.20 -17.69 11.45
N VAL A 388 43.27 -16.78 12.42
CA VAL A 388 42.15 -15.91 12.75
C VAL A 388 41.81 -14.98 11.58
N LEU A 389 42.82 -14.47 10.89
CA LEU A 389 42.64 -13.70 9.64
C LEU A 389 41.96 -14.54 8.55
N ALA A 390 42.39 -15.78 8.35
CA ALA A 390 41.75 -16.67 7.38
C ALA A 390 40.27 -16.95 7.72
N LEU A 391 39.94 -17.11 9.01
CA LEU A 391 38.54 -17.25 9.45
C LEU A 391 37.73 -15.97 9.23
N LEU A 392 38.33 -14.80 9.44
CA LEU A 392 37.70 -13.51 9.17
C LEU A 392 37.43 -13.33 7.68
N ASP A 393 38.41 -13.59 6.82
CA ASP A 393 38.28 -13.48 5.37
C ASP A 393 37.20 -14.43 4.84
N ARG A 394 37.19 -15.68 5.33
CA ARG A 394 36.15 -16.65 4.99
C ARG A 394 34.75 -16.19 5.39
N ALA A 395 34.60 -15.59 6.57
CA ALA A 395 33.32 -15.08 7.04
C ALA A 395 32.88 -13.84 6.25
N HIS A 396 33.83 -12.96 5.90
CA HIS A 396 33.61 -11.72 5.17
C HIS A 396 33.27 -11.94 3.69
N ALA A 397 33.91 -12.89 3.04
CA ALA A 397 33.65 -13.25 1.65
C ALA A 397 32.31 -13.97 1.43
N GLY A 398 31.68 -14.48 2.49
CA GLY A 398 30.39 -15.17 2.36
C GLY A 398 29.21 -14.21 2.19
N ASP A 399 28.10 -14.72 1.66
CA ASP A 399 26.88 -13.93 1.49
C ASP A 399 26.13 -13.67 2.81
N GLY A 400 25.22 -12.69 2.76
CA GLY A 400 24.27 -12.35 3.83
C GLY A 400 24.48 -10.96 4.44
N PRO A 401 23.58 -10.52 5.33
CA PRO A 401 23.70 -9.29 6.10
C PRO A 401 24.96 -9.23 6.97
N PHE A 402 25.42 -8.02 7.28
CA PHE A 402 26.62 -7.77 8.09
C PHE A 402 26.61 -8.50 9.46
N ARG A 403 25.46 -8.53 10.15
CA ARG A 403 25.30 -9.24 11.43
C ARG A 403 25.46 -10.75 11.28
N GLU A 404 24.89 -11.34 10.23
CA GLU A 404 25.02 -12.77 9.98
C GLU A 404 26.47 -13.17 9.68
N ARG A 405 27.19 -12.37 8.87
CA ARG A 405 28.62 -12.62 8.61
C ARG A 405 29.46 -12.53 9.88
N ARG A 406 29.18 -11.55 10.76
CA ARG A 406 29.80 -11.44 12.09
C ARG A 406 29.52 -12.66 12.97
N ASP A 407 28.27 -13.12 13.03
CA ASP A 407 27.90 -14.28 13.85
C ASP A 407 28.49 -15.58 13.28
N ARG A 408 28.61 -15.69 11.96
CA ARG A 408 29.34 -16.76 11.28
C ARG A 408 30.81 -16.79 11.67
N PHE A 409 31.50 -15.63 11.69
CA PHE A 409 32.87 -15.53 12.19
C PHE A 409 32.99 -16.02 13.65
N ARG A 410 32.08 -15.56 14.54
CA ARG A 410 32.05 -16.00 15.93
C ARG A 410 31.93 -17.53 16.04
N GLY A 411 31.04 -18.14 15.25
CA GLY A 411 30.88 -19.59 15.19
C GLY A 411 32.16 -20.30 14.75
N LEU A 412 32.75 -19.87 13.63
CA LEU A 412 34.00 -20.43 13.08
C LEU A 412 35.17 -20.32 14.07
N PHE A 413 35.30 -19.19 14.77
CA PHE A 413 36.35 -19.00 15.76
C PHE A 413 36.16 -19.89 17.00
N VAL A 414 34.92 -20.05 17.48
CA VAL A 414 34.61 -20.99 18.58
C VAL A 414 34.87 -22.43 18.15
N ASP A 415 34.53 -22.81 16.92
CA ASP A 415 34.84 -24.14 16.37
C ASP A 415 36.34 -24.40 16.34
N ARG A 416 37.14 -23.40 15.95
CA ARG A 416 38.60 -23.49 16.01
C ARG A 416 39.13 -23.65 17.44
N LEU A 417 38.59 -22.89 18.39
CA LEU A 417 38.95 -23.04 19.81
C LEU A 417 38.59 -24.42 20.37
N LEU A 418 37.46 -25.00 19.94
CA LEU A 418 37.08 -26.36 20.32
C LEU A 418 38.03 -27.41 19.74
N GLN A 419 38.55 -27.22 18.53
CA GLN A 419 39.58 -28.07 17.95
C GLN A 419 40.90 -27.99 18.74
N GLU A 420 41.35 -26.77 19.07
CA GLU A 420 42.54 -26.57 19.92
C GLU A 420 42.37 -27.20 21.30
N LEU A 421 41.20 -27.03 21.92
CA LEU A 421 40.89 -27.66 23.20
C LEU A 421 40.91 -29.20 23.11
N ALA A 422 40.45 -29.76 21.99
CA ALA A 422 40.50 -31.21 21.77
C ALA A 422 41.94 -31.73 21.68
N GLY A 423 42.85 -30.94 21.12
CA GLY A 423 44.28 -31.27 21.06
C GLY A 423 44.96 -31.21 22.43
N VAL A 424 44.67 -30.18 23.23
CA VAL A 424 45.32 -29.97 24.53
C VAL A 424 44.67 -30.79 25.67
N ALA A 425 43.35 -30.96 25.67
CA ALA A 425 42.61 -31.63 26.73
C ALA A 425 41.42 -32.46 26.19
N PRO A 426 41.67 -33.65 25.59
CA PRO A 426 40.66 -34.46 24.92
C PRO A 426 39.45 -34.83 25.79
N ARG A 427 39.70 -35.08 27.09
CA ARG A 427 38.66 -35.47 28.06
C ARG A 427 37.64 -34.36 28.36
N ARG A 428 38.01 -33.10 28.15
CA ARG A 428 37.12 -31.96 28.44
C ARG A 428 36.07 -31.76 27.35
N ARG A 429 36.39 -32.09 26.08
CA ARG A 429 35.54 -31.86 24.90
C ARG A 429 34.12 -32.41 25.03
N GLN A 430 33.90 -33.45 25.84
CA GLN A 430 32.61 -34.13 26.02
C GLN A 430 31.62 -33.38 26.93
N ALA A 431 32.04 -32.32 27.62
CA ALA A 431 31.10 -31.50 28.39
C ALA A 431 30.27 -30.62 27.45
N GLY A 432 28.97 -30.94 27.30
CA GLY A 432 28.05 -30.28 26.37
C GLY A 432 27.86 -28.77 26.57
N THR A 433 28.41 -28.19 27.64
CA THR A 433 28.34 -26.75 27.95
C THR A 433 29.53 -25.93 27.42
N ILE A 434 30.63 -26.56 27.00
CA ILE A 434 31.89 -25.84 26.69
C ILE A 434 31.74 -24.87 25.51
N ARG A 435 30.98 -25.24 24.48
CA ARG A 435 30.72 -24.34 23.35
C ARG A 435 30.10 -23.03 23.84
N ARG A 436 29.07 -23.13 24.69
CA ARG A 436 28.37 -21.97 25.25
C ARG A 436 29.28 -21.13 26.15
N ASP A 437 30.19 -21.77 26.89
CA ASP A 437 31.17 -21.08 27.73
C ASP A 437 32.21 -20.31 26.89
N LEU A 438 32.66 -20.89 25.77
CA LEU A 438 33.54 -20.22 24.81
C LEU A 438 32.84 -19.07 24.09
N GLU A 439 31.58 -19.26 23.70
CA GLU A 439 30.77 -18.21 23.09
C GLU A 439 30.63 -17.00 24.01
N ARG A 440 30.41 -17.21 25.32
CA ARG A 440 30.29 -16.16 26.36
C ARG A 440 31.63 -15.69 26.92
N ASN A 441 32.75 -16.12 26.35
CA ASN A 441 34.06 -15.77 26.86
C ASN A 441 34.36 -14.28 26.57
N ARG A 442 34.71 -13.52 27.62
CA ARG A 442 35.01 -12.09 27.50
C ARG A 442 36.12 -11.77 26.49
N ARG A 443 37.11 -12.65 26.30
CA ARG A 443 38.18 -12.43 25.30
C ARG A 443 37.65 -12.61 23.87
N VAL A 444 36.82 -13.63 23.65
CA VAL A 444 36.16 -13.88 22.36
C VAL A 444 35.22 -12.72 22.01
N GLU A 445 34.37 -12.30 22.95
CA GLU A 445 33.47 -11.16 22.75
C GLU A 445 34.22 -9.86 22.45
N ARG A 446 35.29 -9.56 23.22
CA ARG A 446 36.12 -8.37 22.96
C ARG A 446 36.78 -8.41 21.58
N LEU A 447 37.24 -9.59 21.15
CA LEU A 447 37.85 -9.74 19.83
C LEU A 447 36.83 -9.46 18.73
N VAL A 448 35.69 -10.14 18.78
CA VAL A 448 34.62 -9.96 17.80
C VAL A 448 34.18 -8.50 17.76
N GLU A 449 33.95 -7.88 18.91
CA GLU A 449 33.50 -6.48 18.96
C GLU A 449 34.56 -5.47 18.50
N ARG A 450 35.86 -5.79 18.64
CA ARG A 450 36.94 -4.89 18.24
C ARG A 450 37.22 -4.93 16.74
N VAL A 451 37.13 -6.11 16.14
CA VAL A 451 37.37 -6.35 14.71
C VAL A 451 36.11 -6.11 13.90
N TRP A 452 34.95 -6.48 14.45
CA TRP A 452 33.67 -6.47 13.77
C TRP A 452 32.56 -5.99 14.71
N PRO A 453 32.50 -4.67 15.00
CA PRO A 453 31.55 -4.10 15.95
C PRO A 453 30.10 -4.37 15.56
N SER A 454 29.21 -4.50 16.53
CA SER A 454 27.78 -4.62 16.23
C SER A 454 27.22 -3.29 15.70
N PRO A 455 26.55 -3.27 14.53
CA PRO A 455 25.95 -2.05 14.03
C PRO A 455 24.72 -1.74 14.88
N VAL A 456 24.74 -0.60 15.57
CA VAL A 456 23.60 -0.06 16.32
C VAL A 456 22.86 0.93 15.42
N PRO A 457 21.60 0.65 15.03
CA PRO A 457 20.78 1.61 14.32
C PRO A 457 20.56 2.84 15.22
N GLY A 458 20.78 4.04 14.70
CA GLY A 458 20.59 5.29 15.45
C GLY A 458 21.82 5.86 16.15
N ARG A 459 22.98 5.18 16.14
CA ARG A 459 24.22 5.89 16.46
C ARG A 459 24.43 6.92 15.35
N PRO A 460 24.45 8.24 15.65
CA PRO A 460 24.59 9.25 14.62
C PRO A 460 25.83 8.91 13.79
N CYS A 461 25.77 9.26 12.51
CA CYS A 461 26.90 9.24 11.60
C CYS A 461 27.96 10.26 12.08
N ALA A 462 28.48 10.11 13.30
CA ALA A 462 29.47 10.97 13.92
C ALA A 462 30.76 10.98 13.10
N ALA A 463 31.08 9.86 12.44
CA ALA A 463 32.19 9.75 11.51
C ALA A 463 32.01 10.56 10.21
N CYS A 464 30.77 10.89 9.80
CA CYS A 464 30.51 11.76 8.64
C CYS A 464 30.47 13.26 9.02
N THR A 465 30.12 13.58 10.28
CA THR A 465 29.98 14.97 10.74
C THR A 465 31.27 15.54 11.35
N THR A 466 32.18 14.72 11.88
CA THR A 466 33.35 15.24 12.62
C THR A 466 34.71 15.17 11.91
N ARG A 467 34.86 14.41 10.81
CA ARG A 467 36.10 14.39 10.02
C ARG A 467 35.85 14.22 8.51
N PRO A 468 36.13 15.24 7.67
CA PRO A 468 36.01 15.11 6.21
C PRO A 468 37.03 14.13 5.58
N THR A 469 37.97 13.60 6.37
CA THR A 469 39.04 12.68 5.94
C THR A 469 38.66 11.19 5.95
N SER A 470 37.57 10.79 6.62
CA SER A 470 37.12 9.38 6.64
C SER A 470 36.30 8.96 5.40
N CYS A 471 35.86 9.93 4.59
CA CYS A 471 35.33 9.68 3.25
C CYS A 471 36.48 9.36 2.28
N GLY A 472 37.09 8.19 2.46
CA GLY A 472 38.24 7.72 1.71
C GLY A 472 38.13 7.90 0.19
N THR A 473 39.26 8.31 -0.35
CA THR A 473 39.65 8.35 -1.75
C THR A 473 39.46 6.97 -2.40
N ALA A 474 38.60 6.88 -3.41
CA ALA A 474 38.68 5.84 -4.43
C ALA A 474 38.21 6.44 -5.77
N PRO A 475 38.94 6.20 -6.88
CA PRO A 475 38.71 6.83 -8.16
C PRO A 475 37.69 6.02 -8.95
N THR A 476 36.50 6.58 -9.21
CA THR A 476 35.73 6.42 -10.47
C THR A 476 34.40 7.18 -10.40
N ALA A 477 33.92 7.53 -11.60
CA ALA A 477 33.10 8.66 -11.96
C ALA A 477 31.77 8.88 -11.21
N SER A 478 31.42 10.18 -11.10
CA SER A 478 30.07 10.78 -11.02
C SER A 478 29.47 11.24 -9.68
N SER A 479 30.18 11.19 -8.55
CA SER A 479 29.72 11.89 -7.33
C SER A 479 30.52 13.18 -7.11
N THR A 480 29.95 14.31 -7.51
CA THR A 480 30.51 15.66 -7.25
C THR A 480 30.69 15.90 -5.75
N ARG A 481 31.76 16.60 -5.38
CA ARG A 481 32.13 16.98 -3.99
C ARG A 481 30.96 17.62 -3.20
N THR A 482 30.03 18.26 -3.91
CA THR A 482 28.78 18.84 -3.41
C THR A 482 27.81 17.80 -2.83
N SER A 483 27.66 16.65 -3.49
CA SER A 483 26.75 15.57 -3.07
C SER A 483 27.19 14.93 -1.74
N ARG A 484 28.51 14.82 -1.51
CA ARG A 484 29.07 14.29 -0.25
C ARG A 484 28.80 15.22 0.95
N ARG A 485 28.85 16.55 0.75
CA ARG A 485 28.55 17.53 1.81
C ARG A 485 27.06 17.54 2.18
N LEU A 486 26.18 17.42 1.19
CA LEU A 486 24.73 17.43 1.40
C LEU A 486 24.21 16.25 2.23
N CYS A 487 24.89 15.10 2.20
CA CYS A 487 24.54 13.97 3.07
C CYS A 487 24.87 14.20 4.55
N CYS A 488 25.77 15.14 4.86
CA CYS A 488 26.39 15.30 6.19
C CYS A 488 26.08 16.65 6.85
N GLU A 489 25.23 17.48 6.23
CA GLU A 489 24.94 18.82 6.73
C GLU A 489 23.97 18.74 7.93
N PRO A 490 24.36 19.18 9.14
CA PRO A 490 23.44 19.24 10.27
C PRO A 490 22.39 20.32 10.03
N ALA A 491 21.17 20.09 10.51
CA ALA A 491 20.09 21.07 10.44
C ALA A 491 20.52 22.38 11.15
N PRO A 492 20.21 23.56 10.59
CA PRO A 492 20.38 24.81 11.32
C PRO A 492 19.47 24.79 12.57
N PRO A 493 19.90 25.39 13.69
CA PRO A 493 19.09 25.43 14.91
C PRO A 493 17.76 26.12 14.63
N ALA A 494 16.67 25.59 15.21
CA ALA A 494 15.35 26.19 15.11
C ALA A 494 15.38 27.65 15.59
N PRO A 495 14.67 28.58 14.90
CA PRO A 495 14.57 29.95 15.39
C PRO A 495 13.87 29.96 16.74
N THR A 496 14.50 30.58 17.74
CA THR A 496 13.93 30.80 19.06
C THR A 496 12.63 31.61 18.92
N PRO A 497 11.52 31.19 19.56
CA PRO A 497 10.30 31.99 19.55
C PRO A 497 10.58 33.30 20.30
N THR A 498 10.50 34.40 19.56
CA THR A 498 10.61 35.75 20.09
C THR A 498 9.45 35.98 21.06
N SER A 499 9.77 36.29 22.30
CA SER A 499 8.80 36.59 23.36
C SER A 499 8.05 37.89 23.03
N GLY A 500 6.77 37.76 22.64
CA GLY A 500 5.78 38.85 22.65
C GLY A 500 4.99 38.85 23.97
N PRO A 501 4.40 39.98 24.38
CA PRO A 501 4.12 40.27 25.79
C PRO A 501 2.92 39.49 26.35
N SER A 502 3.08 39.07 27.60
CA SER A 502 2.10 38.40 28.45
C SER A 502 0.91 39.32 28.77
N THR A 503 -0.28 38.97 28.29
CA THR A 503 -1.55 39.44 28.85
C THR A 503 -1.97 38.55 30.01
N THR A 504 -1.86 39.10 31.21
CA THR A 504 -2.30 38.54 32.48
C THR A 504 -3.82 38.39 32.47
N THR A 505 -4.35 37.18 32.66
CA THR A 505 -5.76 36.98 33.06
C THR A 505 -5.76 36.12 34.32
N SER A 506 -6.13 36.75 35.43
CA SER A 506 -6.26 36.15 36.75
C SER A 506 -7.47 35.23 36.79
N ALA A 507 -7.25 33.93 37.04
CA ALA A 507 -8.31 33.01 37.45
C ALA A 507 -8.22 32.80 38.97
N SER A 508 -9.21 33.33 39.69
CA SER A 508 -9.43 33.11 41.11
C SER A 508 -9.96 31.70 41.37
N LYS A 509 -9.33 31.00 42.31
CA LYS A 509 -9.80 29.76 42.93
C LYS A 509 -11.07 30.00 43.76
N SER A 510 -12.03 29.07 43.67
CA SER A 510 -13.01 28.73 44.72
C SER A 510 -13.32 27.23 44.56
N SER A 511 -12.72 26.35 45.36
CA SER A 511 -13.22 25.81 46.63
C SER A 511 -14.35 24.77 46.49
N ALA A 512 -13.95 23.52 46.70
CA ALA A 512 -14.63 22.40 47.39
C ALA A 512 -16.15 22.20 47.24
N CYS A 513 -16.53 21.05 46.68
CA CYS A 513 -17.10 19.93 47.45
C CYS A 513 -16.93 18.62 46.66
#